data_AF-F7JKG5-F1
#
_entry.id   AF-F7JKG5-F1
#
_cell.length_a   1.000
_cell.length_b   1.000
_cell.length_c   1.000
_cell.angle_alpha   90.00
_cell.angle_beta   90.00
_cell.angle_gamma   90.00
#
_symmetry.space_group_name_H-M   'P 1'
#
loop_
_entity.id
_entity.type
_entity.pdbx_description
1 polymer ?
#
loop_
_entity_poly.entity_id
_entity_poly.type
_entity_poly.pdbx_seq_one_letter_code
_entity_poly.pdbx_strand_id
1 'polypeptide(L)' 'MFTDEFLERIFANEEMQKIPIGCQSTAVHAFQEVLEDIKEENPYADLSAILSSNE' A
#
# COMPACT_ATOMS: atom_id res chain seq x y z
N MET A 1 -10.01 -0.36 0.30
CA MET A 1 -9.81 -0.30 -1.16
C MET A 1 -9.19 1.03 -1.56
N PHE A 2 -8.06 1.02 -2.27
CA PHE A 2 -7.38 2.24 -2.74
C PHE A 2 -8.13 2.92 -3.89
N THR A 3 -7.89 4.21 -4.08
CA THR A 3 -8.42 4.97 -5.22
C THR A 3 -7.64 4.64 -6.49
N ASP A 4 -8.31 4.77 -7.64
CA ASP A 4 -7.68 4.53 -8.95
C ASP A 4 -6.46 5.43 -9.17
N GLU A 5 -6.54 6.71 -8.77
CA GLU A 5 -5.41 7.65 -8.85
C GLU A 5 -4.19 7.16 -8.05
N PHE A 6 -4.41 6.59 -6.87
CA PHE A 6 -3.33 6.07 -6.04
C PHE A 6 -2.72 4.80 -6.64
N LEU A 7 -3.56 3.92 -7.17
CA LEU A 7 -3.14 2.70 -7.87
C LEU A 7 -2.31 3.00 -9.11
N GLU A 8 -2.74 3.97 -9.94
CA GLU A 8 -1.99 4.42 -11.11
C GLU A 8 -0.59 4.91 -10.72
N ARG A 9 -0.46 5.69 -9.64
CA ARG A 9 0.84 6.15 -9.13
C ARG A 9 1.72 4.99 -8.66
N ILE A 10 1.13 3.98 -8.00
CA ILE A 10 1.87 2.79 -7.58
C ILE A 10 2.37 2.00 -8.80
N PHE A 11 1.50 1.68 -9.75
CA PHE A 11 1.88 0.89 -10.92
C PHE A 11 2.81 1.63 -11.90
N ALA A 12 2.78 2.97 -11.90
CA ALA A 12 3.71 3.81 -12.64
C ALA A 12 5.09 3.93 -11.97
N ASN A 13 5.26 3.47 -10.73
CA ASN A 13 6.54 3.53 -10.02
C ASN A 13 7.58 2.58 -10.66
N GLU A 14 8.80 3.08 -10.89
CA GLU A 14 9.86 2.31 -11.56
C GLU A 14 10.23 1.00 -10.83
N GLU A 15 10.17 0.97 -9.49
CA GLU A 15 10.42 -0.27 -8.73
C GLU A 15 9.25 -1.26 -8.88
N MET A 16 8.01 -0.76 -8.89
CA MET A 16 6.83 -1.60 -9.12
C MET A 16 6.84 -2.24 -10.50
N GLN A 17 7.33 -1.53 -11.51
CA GLN A 17 7.47 -2.03 -12.88
C GLN A 17 8.50 -3.15 -13.03
N LYS A 18 9.44 -3.29 -12.08
CA LYS A 18 10.39 -4.43 -12.06
C LYS A 18 9.73 -5.73 -11.59
N ILE A 19 8.56 -5.65 -10.95
CA ILE A 19 7.80 -6.81 -10.49
C ILE A 19 7.00 -7.38 -11.67
N PRO A 20 6.91 -8.71 -11.86
CA PRO A 20 6.04 -9.30 -12.87
C PRO A 20 4.59 -8.83 -12.73
N ILE A 21 3.92 -8.53 -13.85
CA ILE A 21 2.56 -7.93 -13.87
C ILE A 21 1.56 -8.71 -13.00
N GLY A 22 1.60 -10.05 -13.03
CA GLY A 22 0.72 -10.88 -12.19
C GLY A 22 0.99 -10.74 -10.69
N CYS A 23 2.23 -10.43 -10.31
CA CYS A 23 2.64 -10.24 -8.92
C CYS A 23 2.46 -8.79 -8.44
N GLN A 24 2.40 -7.82 -9.35
CA GLN A 24 2.13 -6.42 -9.02
C GLN A 24 0.78 -6.27 -8.31
N SER A 25 -0.28 -6.87 -8.86
CA SER A 25 -1.60 -6.86 -8.22
C SER A 25 -1.59 -7.56 -6.86
N THR A 26 -0.90 -8.70 -6.73
CA THR A 26 -0.74 -9.40 -5.45
C THR A 26 -0.07 -8.52 -4.40
N ALA A 27 0.98 -7.79 -4.76
CA ALA A 27 1.67 -6.89 -3.84
C ALA A 27 0.75 -5.77 -3.35
N VAL A 28 -0.02 -5.14 -4.25
CA VAL A 28 -1.00 -4.10 -3.86
C VAL A 28 -2.06 -4.65 -2.92
N HIS A 29 -2.62 -5.82 -3.21
CA HIS A 29 -3.63 -6.45 -2.36
C HIS A 29 -3.09 -6.76 -0.97
N ALA A 30 -1.87 -7.29 -0.86
CA ALA A 30 -1.23 -7.54 0.44
C ALA A 30 -1.08 -6.25 1.27
N PHE A 31 -0.65 -5.14 0.65
CA PHE A 31 -0.58 -3.85 1.35
C PHE A 31 -1.95 -3.29 1.73
N GLN A 32 -2.99 -3.52 0.91
CA GLN A 32 -4.35 -3.12 1.25
C GLN A 32 -4.85 -3.84 2.50
N GLU A 33 -4.68 -5.17 2.56
CA GLU A 33 -5.08 -5.97 3.72
C GLU A 33 -4.38 -5.48 4.98
N VAL A 34 -3.05 -5.32 4.95
CA VAL A 34 -2.28 -4.83 6.10
C VAL A 34 -2.75 -3.45 6.58
N LEU A 35 -3.02 -2.51 5.66
CA LEU A 35 -3.50 -1.18 6.05
C LEU A 35 -4.95 -1.19 6.55
N GLU A 36 -5.79 -2.09 6.04
CA GLU A 36 -7.16 -2.27 6.52
C GLU A 36 -7.17 -2.86 7.94
N ASP A 37 -6.32 -3.85 8.23
CA ASP A 37 -6.14 -4.42 9.56
C ASP A 37 -5.68 -3.36 10.57
N ILE A 38 -4.67 -2.56 10.21
CA ILE A 38 -4.16 -1.47 11.08
C ILE A 38 -5.26 -0.43 11.35
N LYS A 39 -6.09 -0.11 10.34
CA LYS A 39 -7.20 0.83 10.52
C LYS A 39 -8.32 0.24 11.37
N GLU A 40 -8.55 -1.07 11.32
CA GLU A 40 -9.52 -1.75 12.18
C GLU A 40 -9.05 -1.73 13.64
N GLU A 41 -7.77 -1.98 13.89
CA GLU A 41 -7.16 -1.91 15.23
C GLU A 41 -7.10 -0.47 15.77
N ASN A 42 -6.81 0.50 14.90
CA ASN A 42 -6.71 1.90 15.26
C ASN A 42 -7.30 2.81 14.16
N PRO A 43 -8.60 3.15 14.25
CA PRO A 43 -9.32 3.92 13.23
C PRO A 43 -8.79 5.33 12.97
N TYR A 44 -8.02 5.87 13.91
CA TYR A 44 -7.43 7.21 13.85
C TYR A 44 -5.90 7.16 13.74
N ALA A 45 -5.32 6.00 13.39
CA ALA A 45 -3.91 5.89 13.12
C ALA A 45 -3.54 6.82 11.96
N ASP A 46 -2.63 7.76 12.24
CA ASP A 46 -2.11 8.65 11.22
C ASP A 46 -1.14 7.88 10.32
N LEU A 47 -1.23 8.07 9.00
CA LEU A 47 -0.32 7.42 8.04
C LEU A 47 1.14 7.74 8.35
N SER A 48 1.44 8.93 8.88
CA SER A 48 2.79 9.28 9.31
C SER A 48 3.27 8.42 10.48
N ALA A 49 2.40 8.05 11.41
CA ALA A 49 2.74 7.16 12.52
C ALA A 49 2.98 5.71 12.04
N ILE A 50 2.22 5.27 11.03
CA ILE A 50 2.37 3.93 10.41
C ILE A 50 3.67 3.85 9.60
N LEU A 51 4.00 4.91 8.85
CA LEU A 51 5.16 4.97 7.95
C LEU A 51 6.41 5.58 8.61
N SER A 52 6.37 5.85 9.92
CA SER A 52 7.52 6.34 10.66
C SER A 52 8.63 5.29 10.66
N SER A 53 9.82 5.66 10.19
CA SER A 53 11.01 4.84 10.35
C SER A 53 11.32 4.72 11.85
N ASN A 54 11.26 3.51 12.41
CA ASN A 54 11.92 3.22 13.68
C ASN A 54 13.43 3.36 13.44
N GLU A 55 14.00 4.53 13.73
CA GLU A 55 15.43 4.62 14.07
C GLU A 55 15.73 3.85 15.36
#